data_AF-A0A969EQL3-F1
#
_entry.id   AF-A0A969EQL3-F1
#
_cell.length_a   1.000
_cell.length_b   1.000
_cell.length_c   1.000
_cell.angle_alpha   90.00
_cell.angle_beta   90.00
_cell.angle_gamma   90.00
#
_symmetry.space_group_name_H-M   'P 1'
#
loop_
_entity.id
_entity.type
_entity.pdbx_description
1 polymer ?
#
loop_
_entity_poly.entity_id
_entity_poly.type
_entity_poly.pdbx_seq_one_letter_code
_entity_poly.pdbx_strand_id
1 'polypeptide(L)' 'MSQNQTIGVRYDYSPYGEVETVDQVDGGGHSDFRYTGHFYHERSGLHLTLYRAYDPGLGVSVR' A
#
# COMPACT_ATOMS: atom_id res chain seq x y z
N MET A 1 22.68 -10.62 -19.38
CA MET A 1 22.35 -9.22 -19.04
C MET A 1 22.00 -9.18 -17.57
N SER A 2 22.83 -8.54 -16.73
CA SER A 2 22.49 -8.34 -15.32
C SER A 2 21.73 -7.03 -15.23
N GLN A 3 20.44 -7.10 -14.90
CA GLN A 3 19.63 -5.91 -14.67
C GLN A 3 20.01 -5.36 -13.29
N ASN A 4 20.76 -4.26 -13.26
CA ASN A 4 21.01 -3.53 -12.02
C ASN A 4 19.69 -2.85 -11.60
N GLN A 5 18.99 -3.45 -10.63
CA GLN A 5 17.68 -2.99 -10.17
C GLN A 5 17.86 -2.17 -8.88
N THR A 6 17.42 -0.91 -8.93
CA THR A 6 17.34 -0.04 -7.76
C THR A 6 15.92 -0.10 -7.20
N ILE A 7 15.78 -0.16 -5.87
CA ILE A 7 14.46 -0.12 -5.21
C ILE A 7 13.87 1.29 -5.40
N GLY A 8 12.73 1.38 -6.08
CA GLY A 8 12.04 2.65 -6.31
C GLY A 8 11.18 3.10 -5.12
N VAL A 9 10.53 2.15 -4.44
CA VAL A 9 9.72 2.40 -3.24
C VAL A 9 9.70 1.18 -2.33
N ARG A 10 9.69 1.40 -1.01
CA ARG A 10 9.49 0.40 0.03
C ARG A 10 8.39 0.89 0.97
N TYR A 11 7.52 -0.03 1.39
CA TYR A 11 6.46 0.23 2.35
C TYR A 11 6.68 -0.68 3.56
N ASP A 12 6.61 -0.11 4.75
CA ASP A 12 6.49 -0.89 5.99
C ASP A 12 5.05 -0.72 6.52
N TYR A 13 4.45 -1.84 6.92
CA TYR A 13 3.05 -1.91 7.32
C TYR A 13 2.92 -2.33 8.78
N SER A 14 1.96 -1.73 9.48
CA SER A 14 1.50 -2.23 10.76
C SER A 14 0.78 -3.60 10.59
N PRO A 15 0.54 -4.37 11.67
CA PRO A 15 -0.17 -5.64 11.59
C PRO A 15 -1.55 -5.57 10.92
N TYR A 16 -2.18 -4.40 10.93
CA TYR A 16 -3.48 -4.13 10.32
C TYR A 16 -3.40 -3.41 8.97
N GLY A 17 -2.21 -3.28 8.39
CA GLY A 17 -2.05 -2.76 7.03
C GLY A 17 -2.05 -1.25 6.88
N GLU A 18 -1.90 -0.52 7.99
CA GLU A 18 -1.58 0.90 7.94
C GLU A 18 -0.14 1.05 7.45
N VAL A 19 0.09 2.01 6.55
CA VAL A 19 1.45 2.31 6.06
C VAL A 19 2.13 3.18 7.12
N GLU A 20 3.12 2.62 7.82
CA GLU A 20 3.87 3.35 8.86
C GLU A 20 4.97 4.21 8.24
N THR A 21 5.70 3.65 7.27
CA THR A 21 6.79 4.33 6.56
C THR A 21 6.75 4.02 5.07
N VAL A 22 7.13 5.02 4.27
CA VAL A 22 7.34 4.89 2.82
C VAL A 22 8.73 5.43 2.50
N ASP A 23 9.65 4.55 2.12
CA ASP A 23 10.95 4.94 1.60
C ASP A 23 10.88 4.97 0.08
N GLN A 24 10.81 6.15 -0.51
CA GLN A 24 10.65 6.36 -1.94
C GLN A 24 11.83 7.16 -2.50
N VAL A 25 12.35 6.72 -3.64
CA VAL A 25 13.32 7.51 -4.41
C VAL A 25 12.54 8.55 -5.22
N ASP A 26 13.05 9.78 -5.33
CA ASP A 26 12.43 10.82 -6.14
C ASP A 26 12.14 10.34 -7.56
N GLY A 27 10.87 10.40 -7.97
CA GLY A 27 10.39 9.90 -9.27
C GLY A 27 10.06 8.40 -9.32
N GLY A 28 10.23 7.65 -8.23
CA GLY A 28 9.66 6.30 -8.09
C GLY A 28 8.13 6.38 -8.01
N GLY A 29 7.42 5.50 -8.71
CA GLY A 29 5.95 5.47 -8.65
C GLY A 29 5.44 4.75 -7.40
N HIS A 30 4.28 5.18 -6.88
CA HIS A 30 3.56 4.37 -5.89
C HIS A 30 2.94 3.13 -6.54
N SER A 31 2.76 2.09 -5.73
CA SER A 31 2.04 0.89 -6.17
C SER A 31 0.56 1.08 -5.95
N ASP A 32 -0.23 0.79 -6.98
CA ASP A 32 -1.70 0.72 -6.90
C ASP A 32 -2.17 -0.46 -6.03
N PHE A 33 -1.34 -1.49 -5.85
CA PHE A 33 -1.61 -2.64 -4.99
C PHE A 33 -0.71 -2.58 -3.75
N ARG A 34 -1.33 -2.62 -2.57
CA ARG A 34 -0.63 -2.48 -1.28
C ARG A 34 -0.91 -3.68 -0.37
N TYR A 35 -1.27 -3.43 0.89
CA TYR A 35 -1.41 -4.47 1.90
C TYR A 35 -2.32 -5.62 1.44
N THR A 36 -1.87 -6.84 1.71
CA THR A 36 -2.49 -8.12 1.28
C THR A 36 -2.82 -8.22 -0.21
N GLY A 37 -2.21 -7.39 -1.07
CA GLY A 37 -2.44 -7.38 -2.51
C GLY A 37 -3.73 -6.69 -2.93
N HIS A 38 -4.35 -5.89 -2.05
CA HIS A 38 -5.56 -5.15 -2.38
C HIS A 38 -5.24 -3.84 -3.09
N PHE A 39 -6.16 -3.44 -3.99
CA PHE A 39 -6.07 -2.14 -4.64
C PHE A 39 -6.22 -1.05 -3.59
N TYR A 40 -5.25 -0.15 -3.53
CA TYR A 40 -5.24 0.96 -2.60
C TYR A 40 -5.73 2.21 -3.30
N HIS A 41 -6.90 2.70 -2.88
CA HIS A 41 -7.45 3.94 -3.42
C HIS A 41 -6.89 5.13 -2.64
N GLU A 42 -5.83 5.74 -3.17
CA GLU A 42 -5.05 6.78 -2.48
C GLU A 42 -5.87 7.94 -1.95
N ARG A 43 -6.88 8.39 -2.71
CA ARG A 43 -7.71 9.53 -2.31
C ARG A 43 -8.53 9.25 -1.02
N SER A 44 -8.92 8.01 -0.78
CA SER A 44 -9.70 7.65 0.41
C SER A 44 -8.89 6.94 1.49
N GLY A 45 -7.66 6.51 1.19
CA GLY A 45 -6.83 5.74 2.11
C GLY A 45 -7.33 4.31 2.37
N LEU A 46 -8.22 3.79 1.52
CA LEU A 46 -8.89 2.51 1.73
C LEU A 46 -8.29 1.42 0.85
N HIS A 47 -8.20 0.22 1.42
CA HIS A 47 -7.91 -1.00 0.66
C HIS A 47 -9.24 -1.57 0.12
N LEU A 48 -9.40 -1.61 -1.19
CA LEU A 48 -10.57 -2.20 -1.84
C LEU A 48 -10.37 -3.72 -1.91
N THR A 49 -11.10 -4.45 -1.07
CA THR A 49 -11.19 -5.91 -1.13
C THR A 49 -12.39 -6.32 -1.99
N LEU A 50 -12.43 -7.58 -2.46
CA LEU A 50 -13.48 -8.10 -3.37
C LEU A 50 -14.92 -7.79 -2.95
N TYR A 51 -15.20 -7.65 -1.65
CA TYR A 51 -16.56 -7.46 -1.15
C TYR A 51 -16.73 -6.27 -0.19
N ARG A 52 -15.65 -5.57 0.19
CA ARG A 52 -15.67 -4.55 1.27
C ARG A 52 -14.53 -3.54 1.11
N ALA A 53 -14.77 -2.29 1.46
CA ALA A 53 -13.68 -1.35 1.72
C ALA A 53 -13.10 -1.61 3.11
N TYR A 54 -11.79 -1.72 3.22
CA TYR A 54 -11.07 -1.92 4.48
C TYR A 54 -10.34 -0.64 4.86
N ASP A 55 -10.60 -0.16 6.08
CA ASP A 55 -9.90 0.97 6.68
C ASP A 55 -8.77 0.43 7.58
N PRO A 56 -7.51 0.54 7.15
CA PRO A 56 -6.38 0.05 7.94
C PRO A 56 -6.13 0.86 9.22
N GLY A 57 -6.56 2.13 9.30
CA GLY A 57 -6.33 2.98 10.47
C GLY A 57 -7.20 2.62 11.68
N LEU A 58 -8.36 1.99 11.44
CA LEU A 58 -9.24 1.46 12.50
C LEU A 58 -9.12 -0.07 12.68
N GLY A 59 -8.39 -0.75 11.80
CA GLY A 59 -8.25 -2.20 11.79
C GLY A 59 -9.55 -2.95 11.46
N VAL A 60 -10.60 -2.26 11.00
CA VAL A 60 -11.94 -2.83 10.74
C VAL A 60 -12.43 -2.50 9.33
N SER A 61 -13.30 -3.35 8.80
CA SER A 61 -14.02 -3.04 7.55
C SER A 61 -15.07 -1.96 7.81
N VAL A 62 -15.07 -0.89 7.02
CA VAL A 62 -16.15 0.10 7.00
C VAL A 62 -17.28 -0.40 6.09
N ARG A 63 -18.52 -0.33 6.58
CA ARG A 63 -19.72 -0.75 5.86
C ARG A 63 -20.42 0.45 5.24
#